data_AF-A0A4Y4AYC6-F1
#
_entry.id   AF-A0A4Y4AYC6-F1
#
_cell.length_a   1.000
_cell.length_b   1.000
_cell.length_c   1.000
_cell.angle_alpha   90.00
_cell.angle_beta   90.00
_cell.angle_gamma   90.00
#
_symmetry.space_group_name_H-M   'P 1'
#
loop_
_entity.id
_entity.type
_entity.pdbx_description
1 polymer ?
#
loop_
_entity_poly.entity_id
_entity_poly.type
_entity_poly.pdbx_seq_one_letter_code
_entity_poly.pdbx_strand_id
1 'polypeptide(L)'
;MKLIAHFFLFLFIAFLSTPTIVKMIEKSTDTAMFYSLSEEEHAKKEVKNLVYLETSAVVSELKKTLVKSLILSTNLSKHDNVSKSIFTPPPDRA
;
A
#
# COMPACT_ATOMS: atom_id res chain seq x y z
N MET A 1 41.98 -4.41 9.39
CA MET A 1 40.91 -5.41 9.59
C MET A 1 40.26 -5.31 10.97
N LYS A 2 41.01 -5.33 12.08
CA LYS A 2 40.45 -5.25 13.44
C LYS A 2 39.68 -3.95 13.71
N LEU A 3 40.19 -2.79 13.28
CA LEU A 3 39.51 -1.49 13.41
C LEU A 3 38.15 -1.45 12.70
N ILE A 4 38.08 -1.97 11.47
CA ILE A 4 36.83 -2.04 10.70
C ILE A 4 35.82 -2.95 11.43
N ALA A 5 36.26 -4.09 11.95
CA ALA A 5 35.40 -5.00 12.69
C ALA A 5 34.88 -4.37 13.99
N HIS A 6 35.72 -3.62 14.70
CA HIS A 6 35.30 -2.88 15.90
C HIS A 6 34.31 -1.76 15.57
N PHE A 7 34.47 -1.08 14.43
CA PHE A 7 33.50 -0.08 13.98
C PHE A 7 32.12 -0.70 13.72
N PHE A 8 32.06 -1.81 12.98
CA PHE A 8 30.80 -2.51 12.74
C PHE A 8 30.20 -3.10 14.02
N LEU A 9 31.04 -3.62 14.92
CA LEU A 9 30.59 -4.11 16.23
C LEU A 9 29.97 -2.97 17.06
N PHE A 10 30.62 -1.81 17.08
CA PHE A 10 30.09 -0.63 17.76
C PHE A 10 28.77 -0.17 17.15
N LEU A 11 28.69 -0.08 15.81
CA LEU A 11 27.46 0.29 15.10
C LEU A 11 26.32 -0.68 15.42
N PHE A 12 26.61 -1.98 15.45
CA PHE A 12 25.64 -3.02 15.77
C PHE A 12 25.10 -2.88 17.19
N ILE A 13 25.98 -2.72 18.18
CA ILE A 13 25.57 -2.55 19.59
C ILE A 13 24.78 -1.24 19.78
N ALA A 14 25.21 -0.15 19.14
CA ALA A 14 24.49 1.11 19.17
C ALA A 14 23.08 0.96 18.57
N PHE A 15 22.97 0.28 17.43
CA PHE A 15 21.69 0.03 16.78
C PHE A 15 20.73 -0.78 17.67
N LEU A 16 21.20 -1.89 18.28
CA LEU A 16 20.36 -2.70 19.18
C LEU A 16 19.92 -1.95 20.43
N SER A 17 20.80 -1.12 21.00
CA SER A 17 20.53 -0.40 22.25
C SER A 17 19.72 0.89 22.06
N THR A 18 19.59 1.38 20.82
CA THR A 18 18.89 2.63 20.48
C THR A 18 17.47 2.74 21.08
N PRO A 19 16.53 1.81 20.84
CA PRO A 19 15.18 1.91 21.41
C PRO A 19 15.18 1.90 22.95
N THR A 20 16.12 1.18 23.57
CA THR A 20 16.28 1.13 25.03
C THR A 20 16.77 2.45 25.60
N ILE A 21 17.79 3.06 24.98
CA ILE A 21 18.36 4.35 25.40
C ILE A 21 17.33 5.47 25.23
N VAL A 22 16.64 5.52 24.09
CA VAL A 22 15.59 6.52 23.82
C VAL A 22 14.47 6.42 24.86
N LYS A 23 14.00 5.21 25.16
CA LYS A 23 12.96 4.95 26.16
C LYS A 23 13.42 5.25 27.60
N MET A 24 14.72 5.19 27.87
CA MET A 24 15.29 5.57 29.15
C MET A 24 15.30 7.09 29.35
N ILE A 25 15.58 7.86 28.28
CA ILE A 25 15.59 9.33 28.31
C ILE A 25 14.16 9.86 28.43
N GLU A 26 13.24 9.32 27.63
CA GLU A 26 11.85 9.73 27.63
C GLU A 26 10.93 8.50 27.61
N LYS A 27 10.23 8.31 28.74
CA LYS A 27 9.41 7.12 28.99
C LYS A 27 8.12 7.09 28.15
N SER A 28 7.71 8.25 27.63
CA SER A 28 6.54 8.44 26.75
C SER A 28 6.84 8.26 25.26
N THR A 29 8.10 8.06 24.87
CA THR A 29 8.45 7.92 23.46
C THR A 29 8.00 6.56 22.90
N ASP A 30 7.32 6.62 21.76
CA ASP A 30 6.91 5.43 21.03
C ASP A 30 8.10 4.79 20.30
N THR A 31 8.40 3.53 20.64
CA THR A 31 9.47 2.74 20.01
C THR A 31 8.93 1.67 19.06
N ALA A 32 7.61 1.61 18.81
CA ALA A 32 6.97 0.58 17.99
C ALA A 32 7.60 0.51 16.59
N MET A 33 7.89 1.67 15.98
CA MET A 33 8.51 1.75 14.65
C MET A 33 9.86 1.01 14.57
N PHE A 34 10.70 1.09 15.62
CA PHE A 34 12.01 0.42 15.63
C PHE A 34 11.88 -1.11 15.62
N TYR A 35 10.87 -1.64 16.30
CA TYR A 35 10.58 -3.06 16.33
C TYR A 35 9.89 -3.51 15.05
N SER A 36 8.92 -2.76 14.53
CA SER A 36 8.24 -3.06 13.27
C SER A 36 9.20 -3.16 12.07
N LEU A 37 10.23 -2.30 12.02
CA LEU A 37 11.26 -2.37 10.98
C LEU A 37 12.20 -3.58 11.13
N SER A 38 12.37 -4.11 12.35
CA SER A 38 13.16 -5.33 12.59
C SER A 38 12.39 -6.61 12.27
N GLU A 39 11.05 -6.58 12.34
CA GLU A 39 10.17 -7.73 12.09
C GLU A 39 9.78 -7.92 10.60
N GLU A 40 10.38 -7.15 9.68
CA GLU A 40 10.01 -7.14 8.25
C GLU A 40 10.24 -8.49 7.52
N GLU A 41 10.91 -9.48 8.15
CA GLU A 41 11.03 -10.83 7.59
C GLU A 41 9.66 -11.48 7.31
N HIS A 42 8.64 -11.20 8.11
CA HIS A 42 7.28 -11.73 7.91
C HIS A 42 6.47 -10.95 6.86
N ALA A 43 6.74 -9.66 6.66
CA ALA A 43 5.98 -8.79 5.75
C ALA A 43 6.41 -8.88 4.26
N LYS A 44 7.63 -9.37 3.98
CA LYS A 44 8.14 -9.52 2.59
C LYS A 44 7.28 -10.41 1.69
N LYS A 45 6.48 -11.33 2.26
CA LYS A 45 5.52 -12.13 1.49
C LYS A 45 4.34 -11.30 0.98
N GLU A 46 3.92 -10.29 1.72
CA GLU A 46 2.76 -9.45 1.39
C GLU A 46 3.13 -8.32 0.42
N VAL A 47 4.32 -7.73 0.58
CA VAL A 47 4.80 -6.65 -0.31
C VAL A 47 4.99 -7.16 -1.76
N LYS A 48 5.51 -8.38 -1.95
CA LYS A 48 5.57 -9.00 -3.28
C LYS A 48 4.18 -9.17 -3.91
N ASN A 49 3.17 -9.46 -3.11
CA ASN A 49 1.81 -9.67 -3.59
C ASN A 49 1.15 -8.33 -3.98
N LEU A 50 1.38 -7.26 -3.20
CA LEU A 50 0.93 -5.91 -3.54
C LEU A 50 1.58 -5.39 -4.81
N VAL A 51 2.91 -5.53 -4.95
CA VAL A 51 3.64 -5.12 -6.16
C VAL A 51 3.17 -5.91 -7.38
N TYR A 52 2.91 -7.22 -7.24
CA TYR A 52 2.35 -8.04 -8.32
C TYR A 52 0.92 -7.60 -8.70
N LEU A 53 0.08 -7.27 -7.73
CA LEU A 53 -1.30 -6.85 -7.97
C LEU A 53 -1.34 -5.46 -8.63
N GLU A 54 -0.54 -4.51 -8.16
CA GLU A 54 -0.41 -3.17 -8.75
C GLU A 54 0.14 -3.24 -10.18
N THR A 55 1.20 -4.01 -10.42
CA THR A 55 1.73 -4.20 -11.78
C THR A 55 0.72 -4.88 -12.70
N SER A 56 -0.07 -5.84 -12.21
CA SER A 56 -1.13 -6.47 -13.01
C SER A 56 -2.27 -5.51 -13.33
N ALA A 57 -2.65 -4.64 -12.38
CA ALA A 57 -3.70 -3.65 -12.57
C ALA A 57 -3.26 -2.59 -13.60
N VAL A 58 -2.05 -2.06 -13.46
CA VAL A 58 -1.46 -1.10 -14.41
C VAL A 58 -1.34 -1.70 -15.81
N VAL A 59 -0.86 -2.94 -15.95
CA VAL A 59 -0.77 -3.63 -17.25
C VAL A 59 -2.17 -3.86 -17.85
N SER A 60 -3.15 -4.21 -17.03
CA SER A 60 -4.52 -4.45 -17.50
C SER A 60 -5.25 -3.16 -17.88
N GLU A 61 -4.94 -2.04 -17.22
CA GLU A 61 -5.47 -0.72 -17.54
C GLU A 61 -4.83 -0.15 -18.81
N LEU A 62 -3.52 -0.35 -18.99
CA LEU A 62 -2.79 0.02 -20.22
C LEU A 62 -3.28 -0.79 -21.43
N LYS A 63 -3.58 -2.09 -21.26
CA LYS A 63 -4.23 -2.88 -22.31
C LYS A 63 -5.63 -2.36 -22.65
N LYS A 64 -6.43 -1.96 -21.65
CA LYS A 64 -7.77 -1.37 -21.91
C LYS A 64 -7.68 -0.02 -22.64
N THR A 65 -6.70 0.82 -22.33
CA THR A 65 -6.54 2.11 -23.02
C THR A 65 -6.07 1.95 -24.46
N LEU A 66 -5.17 1.00 -24.76
CA LEU A 66 -4.77 0.72 -26.14
C LEU A 66 -5.88 0.06 -26.98
N VAL A 67 -6.76 -0.74 -26.38
CA VAL A 67 -7.92 -1.32 -27.09
C VAL A 67 -9.02 -0.27 -27.29
N LYS A 68 -9.18 0.69 -26.38
CA LYS A 68 -10.18 1.77 -26.49
C LYS A 68 -9.83 2.85 -27.51
N SER A 69 -8.57 3.05 -27.87
CA SER A 69 -8.20 4.07 -28.87
C SER A 69 -8.54 3.66 -30.31
N LEU A 70 -8.93 2.41 -30.54
CA LEU A 70 -9.38 1.91 -31.84
C LEU A 70 -10.92 1.79 -31.87
N ILE A 71 -11.65 2.86 -31.55
CA ILE A 71 -13.10 2.92 -31.83
C ILE A 71 -13.31 3.90 -32.99
N LEU A 72 -13.34 3.34 -34.20
CA LEU A 72 -13.64 4.02 -35.45
C LEU A 72 -15.16 3.97 -35.71
N SER A 73 -15.98 4.48 -34.77
CA SER A 73 -17.44 4.43 -34.92
C SER A 73 -17.98 5.76 -35.44
N THR A 74 -18.28 5.83 -36.74
CA THR A 74 -18.80 7.00 -37.46
C THR A 74 -20.32 7.20 -37.31
N ASN A 75 -20.98 6.58 -36.32
CA ASN A 75 -22.43 6.68 -36.16
C ASN A 75 -22.85 6.63 -34.69
N LEU A 76 -23.08 7.82 -34.10
CA LEU A 76 -23.78 7.96 -32.82
C LEU A 76 -25.20 8.47 -33.09
N SER A 77 -26.18 7.57 -33.28
CA SER A 77 -27.59 7.98 -33.18
C SER A 77 -27.93 8.16 -31.69
N LYS A 78 -28.25 9.40 -31.31
CA LYS A 78 -28.75 9.71 -29.96
C LYS A 78 -30.15 9.08 -29.77
N HIS A 79 -30.32 8.35 -28.68
CA HIS A 79 -31.63 7.94 -28.19
C HIS A 79 -31.94 8.67 -26.88
N ASP A 80 -33.18 9.10 -26.70
CA ASP A 80 -33.61 9.80 -25.49
C ASP A 80 -33.66 8.85 -24.29
N ASN A 81 -33.13 9.34 -23.17
CA ASN A 81 -32.98 8.61 -21.92
C ASN A 81 -34.33 8.56 -21.20
N VAL A 82 -35.06 7.45 -21.33
CA VAL A 82 -36.29 7.21 -20.56
C VAL A 82 -35.93 6.46 -19.28
N SER A 83 -35.49 7.19 -18.25
CA SER A 83 -35.45 6.65 -16.89
C SER A 83 -36.61 7.22 -16.07
N LYS A 84 -37.60 6.38 -15.75
CA LYS A 84 -38.60 6.70 -14.72
C LYS A 84 -37.94 6.54 -13.35
N SER A 85 -37.91 7.60 -12.55
CA SER A 85 -37.46 7.53 -11.16
C SER A 85 -38.47 6.73 -10.35
N ILE A 86 -38.11 5.49 -9.98
CA ILE A 86 -38.90 4.66 -9.09
C ILE A 86 -38.28 4.83 -7.70
N PHE A 87 -38.93 5.62 -6.85
CA PHE A 87 -38.52 5.79 -5.46
C PHE A 87 -39.54 5.10 -4.56
N THR A 88 -39.19 3.92 -4.05
CA THR A 88 -39.98 3.24 -3.02
C THR A 88 -39.37 3.55 -1.65
N PRO A 89 -40.13 4.10 -0.68
CA PRO A 89 -39.61 4.35 0.66
C PRO A 89 -39.28 3.03 1.37
N PRO A 90 -38.33 3.04 2.32
CA PRO A 90 -37.97 1.87 3.10
C PRO A 90 -39.16 1.39 3.97
N PRO A 91 -39.32 0.07 4.16
CA PRO A 91 -40.42 -0.47 4.97
C PRO A 91 -40.25 -0.11 6.46
N ASP A 92 -41.32 0.41 7.07
CA ASP A 92 -41.37 0.65 8.52
C ASP A 92 -41.24 -0.68 9.28
N ARG A 93 -40.34 -0.69 10.27
CA ARG A 93 -40.17 -1.82 11.21
C ARG A 93 -41.23 -1.65 12.30
N ALA A 94 -42.34 -2.38 12.18
CA ALA A 94 -43.30 -2.58 13.25
C ALA A 94 -42.73 -3.47 14.36
#